data_AF-A0A6L8A4E8-F1
#
_entry.id   AF-A0A6L8A4E8-F1
#
_cell.length_a   1.000
_cell.length_b   1.000
_cell.length_c   1.000
_cell.angle_alpha   90.00
_cell.angle_beta   90.00
_cell.angle_gamma   90.00
#
_symmetry.space_group_name_H-M   'P 1'
#
loop_
_entity.id
_entity.type
_entity.pdbx_description
1 polymer ?
#
loop_
_entity_poly.entity_id
_entity_poly.type
_entity_poly.pdbx_seq_one_letter_code
_entity_poly.pdbx_strand_id
1 'polypeptide(L)'
;MTLMDDTVRYAIDRAVLCWLATVSEHGIPNVSPKELWRVHDHATVAIADIASGGSVRNLRTNPACCVSFVDVFRQKGFKLVGTALIVGRKDDDFEHVSAPLRAIAGNRFFVRNVIAVTVRHVAPILAPSYALHKASEAEMMADAFKTYSVKPIAVGAGFPLHGNDGERRGNDGSRGSV
;
A
#
# COMPACT_ATOMS: atom_id res chain seq x y z
N MET A 1 -16.84 0.17 16.24
CA MET A 1 -16.41 -0.77 15.19
C MET A 1 -15.17 -0.19 14.54
N THR A 2 -14.05 -0.90 14.57
CA THR A 2 -12.78 -0.42 14.01
C THR A 2 -12.82 -0.56 12.49
N LEU A 3 -12.50 0.51 11.74
CA LEU A 3 -12.52 0.48 10.26
C LEU A 3 -11.34 -0.31 9.68
N MET A 4 -10.18 -0.23 10.33
CA MET A 4 -8.99 -1.02 10.00
C MET A 4 -8.93 -2.27 10.88
N ASP A 5 -9.84 -3.22 10.70
CA ASP A 5 -9.78 -4.49 11.42
C ASP A 5 -8.63 -5.40 10.92
N ASP A 6 -8.47 -6.57 11.54
CA ASP A 6 -7.39 -7.50 11.21
C ASP A 6 -7.54 -8.08 9.79
N THR A 7 -8.76 -8.16 9.25
CA THR A 7 -9.00 -8.62 7.88
C THR A 7 -8.48 -7.59 6.87
N VAL A 8 -8.77 -6.30 7.10
CA VAL A 8 -8.29 -5.21 6.25
C VAL A 8 -6.77 -5.12 6.34
N ARG A 9 -6.20 -5.15 7.55
CA ARG A 9 -4.75 -5.13 7.77
C ARG A 9 -4.04 -6.29 7.06
N TYR A 10 -4.55 -7.51 7.23
CA TYR A 10 -4.03 -8.69 6.55
C TYR A 10 -4.04 -8.55 5.02
N ALA A 11 -5.07 -7.93 4.45
CA ALA A 11 -5.14 -7.70 3.01
C ALA A 11 -4.18 -6.58 2.55
N ILE A 12 -3.97 -5.54 3.37
CA ILE A 12 -3.00 -4.47 3.09
C ILE A 12 -1.59 -5.04 2.99
N ASP A 13 -1.20 -5.92 3.92
CA ASP A 13 0.13 -6.52 3.95
C ASP A 13 0.45 -7.43 2.74
N ARG A 14 -0.57 -7.78 1.95
CA ARG A 14 -0.45 -8.62 0.74
C ARG A 14 -0.58 -7.83 -0.55
N ALA A 15 -0.98 -6.57 -0.47
CA ALA A 15 -1.13 -5.73 -1.64
C ALA A 15 0.20 -5.05 -1.98
N VAL A 16 0.70 -5.34 -3.18
CA VAL A 16 1.94 -4.73 -3.69
C VAL A 16 1.79 -3.21 -3.82
N LEU A 17 0.63 -2.77 -4.33
CA LEU A 17 0.28 -1.36 -4.53
C LEU A 17 -1.08 -1.06 -3.93
N CYS A 18 -1.29 0.17 -3.49
CA CYS A 18 -2.63 0.75 -3.48
C CYS A 18 -2.80 1.75 -4.63
N TRP A 19 -4.01 1.84 -5.14
CA TRP A 19 -4.44 2.78 -6.16
C TRP A 19 -5.23 3.91 -5.49
N LEU A 20 -4.70 5.12 -5.56
CA LEU A 20 -5.33 6.30 -5.00
C LEU A 20 -6.13 7.02 -6.09
N ALA A 21 -7.46 7.01 -5.93
CA ALA A 21 -8.39 7.79 -6.73
C ALA A 21 -8.65 9.16 -6.09
N THR A 22 -8.61 10.19 -6.91
CA THR A 22 -8.78 11.61 -6.57
C THR A 22 -9.53 12.30 -7.70
N VAL A 23 -10.01 13.52 -7.48
CA VAL A 23 -10.66 14.33 -8.52
C VAL A 23 -10.06 15.74 -8.52
N SER A 24 -9.84 16.29 -9.70
CA SER A 24 -9.37 17.68 -9.82
C SER A 24 -10.48 18.68 -9.48
N GLU A 25 -10.10 19.96 -9.38
CA GLU A 25 -11.05 21.07 -9.20
C GLU A 25 -12.07 21.19 -10.35
N HIS A 26 -11.74 20.65 -11.53
CA HIS A 26 -12.61 20.63 -12.70
C HIS A 26 -13.44 19.34 -12.81
N GLY A 27 -13.45 18.49 -11.78
CA GLY A 27 -14.21 17.24 -11.80
C GLY A 27 -13.55 16.11 -12.60
N ILE A 28 -12.29 16.27 -13.05
CA ILE A 28 -11.60 15.24 -13.83
C ILE A 28 -11.06 14.16 -12.88
N PRO A 29 -11.43 12.87 -13.05
CA PRO A 29 -10.93 11.80 -12.21
C PRO A 29 -9.45 11.52 -12.48
N ASN A 30 -8.72 11.16 -11.42
CA ASN A 30 -7.34 10.72 -11.49
C ASN A 30 -7.14 9.49 -10.60
N VAL A 31 -6.46 8.47 -11.11
CA VAL A 31 -6.08 7.26 -10.37
C VAL A 31 -4.59 7.05 -10.53
N SER A 32 -3.89 6.80 -9.43
CA SER A 32 -2.43 6.63 -9.45
C SER A 32 -1.98 5.50 -8.51
N PRO A 33 -0.99 4.70 -8.92
CA PRO A 33 -0.41 3.68 -8.04
C PRO A 33 0.44 4.34 -6.95
N LYS A 34 0.48 3.71 -5.77
CA LYS A 34 1.31 4.10 -4.62
C LYS A 34 1.99 2.86 -4.08
N GLU A 35 3.31 2.91 -4.05
CA GLU A 35 4.18 1.79 -3.63
C GLU A 35 4.41 1.80 -2.12
N LEU A 36 4.38 2.97 -1.49
CA LEU A 36 4.73 3.13 -0.08
C LEU A 36 3.54 3.70 0.70
N TRP A 37 2.86 2.82 1.41
CA TRP A 37 1.63 3.11 2.14
C TRP A 37 1.39 2.09 3.25
N ARG A 38 0.79 2.49 4.38
CA ARG A 38 0.51 1.60 5.52
C ARG A 38 -0.71 2.09 6.31
N VAL A 39 -1.29 1.18 7.10
CA VAL A 39 -2.19 1.56 8.18
C VAL A 39 -1.40 2.37 9.21
N HIS A 40 -1.91 3.55 9.56
CA HIS A 40 -1.32 4.41 10.59
C HIS A 40 -1.99 4.17 11.95
N ASP A 41 -3.31 4.11 11.97
CA ASP A 41 -4.10 3.87 13.19
C ASP A 41 -5.39 3.07 12.88
N HIS A 42 -6.40 3.15 13.74
CA HIS A 42 -7.67 2.43 13.63
C HIS A 42 -8.59 2.91 12.48
N ALA A 43 -8.34 4.09 11.91
CA ALA A 43 -9.13 4.70 10.85
C ALA A 43 -8.28 5.43 9.78
N THR A 44 -6.96 5.54 9.95
CA THR A 44 -6.08 6.29 9.04
C THR A 44 -5.15 5.37 8.25
N VAL A 45 -5.04 5.64 6.95
CA VAL A 45 -4.00 5.09 6.07
C VAL A 45 -3.04 6.20 5.68
N ALA A 46 -1.74 5.99 5.86
CA ALA A 46 -0.70 6.91 5.46
C ALA A 46 -0.09 6.45 4.13
N ILE A 47 0.04 7.38 3.17
CA ILE A 47 0.64 7.14 1.86
C ILE A 47 1.77 8.14 1.65
N ALA A 48 2.95 7.66 1.26
CA ALA A 48 4.08 8.54 0.97
C ALA A 48 3.88 9.28 -0.35
N ASP A 49 4.08 10.60 -0.33
CA ASP A 49 4.29 11.38 -1.55
C ASP A 49 5.75 11.29 -1.99
N ILE A 50 6.02 10.35 -2.91
CA ILE A 50 7.30 10.21 -3.61
C ILE A 50 7.19 10.92 -4.98
N ALA A 51 6.21 10.51 -5.78
CA ALA A 51 5.89 11.05 -7.09
C ALA A 51 4.37 11.29 -7.24
N SER A 52 3.73 11.89 -6.23
CA SER A 52 2.27 12.02 -6.16
C SER A 52 1.73 13.40 -6.57
N GLY A 53 2.48 14.17 -7.37
CA GLY A 53 2.16 15.58 -7.65
C GLY A 53 0.72 15.84 -8.14
N GLY A 54 0.19 14.97 -9.01
CA GLY A 54 -1.22 15.08 -9.46
C GLY A 54 -2.22 14.83 -8.33
N SER A 55 -2.05 13.74 -7.57
CA SER A 55 -2.91 13.41 -6.42
C SER A 55 -2.86 14.49 -5.36
N VAL A 56 -1.67 15.01 -5.03
CA VAL A 56 -1.49 16.05 -4.01
C VAL A 56 -2.17 17.35 -4.42
N ARG A 57 -2.04 17.77 -5.68
CA ARG A 57 -2.76 18.95 -6.20
C ARG A 57 -4.27 18.77 -6.06
N ASN A 58 -4.80 17.63 -6.49
CA ASN A 58 -6.22 17.32 -6.38
C ASN A 58 -6.69 17.33 -4.92
N LEU A 59 -5.94 16.70 -4.01
CA LEU A 59 -6.32 16.57 -2.60
C LEU A 59 -6.29 17.89 -1.83
N ARG A 60 -5.47 18.85 -2.27
CA ARG A 60 -5.45 20.20 -1.68
C ARG A 60 -6.72 21.00 -2.00
N THR A 61 -7.37 20.73 -3.12
CA THR A 61 -8.61 21.42 -3.52
C THR A 61 -9.86 20.61 -3.18
N ASN A 62 -9.79 19.28 -3.26
CA ASN A 62 -10.84 18.36 -2.89
C ASN A 62 -10.28 17.19 -2.08
N PRO A 63 -10.54 17.12 -0.76
CA PRO A 63 -9.96 16.08 0.09
C PRO A 63 -10.59 14.70 -0.15
N ALA A 64 -11.72 14.60 -0.85
CA ALA A 64 -12.40 13.32 -1.08
C ALA A 64 -11.54 12.38 -1.93
N CYS A 65 -11.34 11.16 -1.44
CA CYS A 65 -10.56 10.15 -2.14
C CYS A 65 -11.00 8.73 -1.82
N CYS A 66 -10.50 7.81 -2.64
CA CYS A 66 -10.66 6.38 -2.45
C CYS A 66 -9.32 5.69 -2.63
N VAL A 67 -8.93 4.87 -1.66
CA VAL A 67 -7.77 3.98 -1.75
C VAL A 67 -8.29 2.59 -2.08
N SER A 68 -7.86 2.02 -3.19
CA SER A 68 -8.22 0.67 -3.63
C SER A 68 -6.99 -0.20 -3.71
N PHE A 69 -7.02 -1.38 -3.11
CA PHE A 69 -5.92 -2.32 -3.21
C PHE A 69 -6.46 -3.73 -3.35
N VAL A 70 -5.75 -4.56 -4.11
CA VAL A 70 -6.16 -5.92 -4.45
C VAL A 70 -4.92 -6.80 -4.43
N ASP A 71 -5.03 -7.95 -3.78
CA ASP A 71 -4.15 -9.07 -4.04
C ASP A 71 -4.48 -9.60 -5.44
N VAL A 72 -3.60 -9.33 -6.40
CA VAL A 72 -3.84 -9.62 -7.83
C VAL A 72 -4.00 -11.10 -8.13
N PHE A 73 -3.45 -11.99 -7.30
CA PHE A 73 -3.55 -13.43 -7.50
C PHE A 73 -4.85 -13.98 -6.92
N ARG A 74 -5.24 -13.52 -5.72
CA ARG A 74 -6.52 -13.89 -5.09
C ARG A 74 -7.69 -13.15 -5.72
N GLN A 75 -7.43 -12.02 -6.38
CA GLN A 75 -8.43 -11.09 -6.91
C GLN A 75 -9.44 -10.65 -5.83
N LYS A 76 -8.88 -10.36 -4.64
CA LYS A 76 -9.58 -9.90 -3.44
C LYS A 76 -8.89 -8.66 -2.90
N GLY A 77 -9.65 -7.79 -2.25
CA GLY A 77 -9.07 -6.61 -1.60
C GLY A 77 -10.14 -5.74 -0.99
N PHE A 78 -9.85 -4.45 -0.85
CA PHE A 78 -10.77 -3.49 -0.29
C PHE A 78 -10.68 -2.14 -0.99
N LYS A 79 -11.80 -1.41 -0.97
CA LYS A 79 -11.84 0.03 -1.19
C LYS A 79 -12.05 0.75 0.15
N LEU A 80 -11.23 1.75 0.41
CA LEU A 80 -11.26 2.62 1.58
C LEU A 80 -11.64 4.02 1.10
N VAL A 81 -12.85 4.46 1.43
CA VAL A 81 -13.37 5.77 1.03
C VAL A 81 -13.26 6.72 2.21
N GLY A 82 -12.78 7.92 1.96
CA GLY A 82 -12.54 8.89 3.02
C GLY A 82 -12.12 10.26 2.52
N THR A 83 -11.45 10.98 3.40
CA THR A 83 -10.87 12.30 3.12
C THR A 83 -9.40 12.30 3.47
N ALA A 84 -8.59 12.98 2.67
CA ALA A 84 -7.15 13.08 2.90
C ALA A 84 -6.71 14.48 3.29
N LEU A 85 -5.68 14.54 4.13
CA LEU A 85 -4.89 15.72 4.42
C LEU A 85 -3.46 15.51 3.91
N ILE A 86 -2.84 16.57 3.41
CA ILE A 86 -1.42 16.56 3.04
C ILE A 86 -0.61 17.07 4.23
N VAL A 87 0.12 16.17 4.87
CA VAL A 87 1.05 16.49 5.98
C VAL A 87 2.44 16.73 5.39
N GLY A 88 2.88 17.97 5.38
CA GLY A 88 4.18 18.41 4.91
C GLY A 88 5.24 18.44 6.01
N ARG A 89 6.52 18.53 5.62
CA ARG A 89 7.68 18.50 6.55
C ARG A 89 7.70 19.56 7.65
N LYS A 90 6.90 20.62 7.51
CA LYS A 90 6.81 21.72 8.48
C LYS A 90 5.64 21.55 9.45
N ASP A 91 4.79 20.56 9.24
CA ASP A 91 3.66 20.27 10.11
C ASP A 91 4.15 19.44 11.30
N ASP A 92 3.64 19.74 12.50
CA ASP A 92 4.08 19.11 13.75
C ASP A 92 3.92 17.58 13.72
N ASP A 93 2.86 17.09 13.05
CA ASP A 93 2.55 15.66 12.94
C ASP A 93 3.41 14.92 11.91
N PHE A 94 4.23 15.61 11.11
CA PHE A 94 4.95 14.98 10.01
C PHE A 94 5.84 13.83 10.46
N GLU A 95 6.61 14.03 11.53
CA GLU A 95 7.53 12.99 12.01
C GLU A 95 6.78 11.75 12.47
N HIS A 96 5.66 11.92 13.17
CA HIS A 96 4.81 10.84 13.67
C HIS A 96 4.20 10.03 12.53
N VAL A 97 3.56 10.68 11.55
CA VAL A 97 2.85 9.98 10.47
C VAL A 97 3.82 9.39 9.43
N SER A 98 4.97 10.02 9.20
CA SER A 98 5.94 9.57 8.20
C SER A 98 6.92 8.50 8.69
N ALA A 99 7.13 8.34 10.00
CA ALA A 99 8.14 7.42 10.54
C ALA A 99 7.99 5.97 10.05
N PRO A 100 6.80 5.34 10.07
CA PRO A 100 6.63 3.97 9.57
C PRO A 100 6.94 3.86 8.06
N LEU A 101 6.56 4.88 7.28
CA LEU A 101 6.81 4.92 5.84
C LEU A 101 8.31 5.06 5.54
N ARG A 102 9.01 5.93 6.27
CA ARG A 102 10.46 6.14 6.11
C ARG A 102 11.27 4.90 6.50
N ALA A 103 10.84 4.17 7.53
CA ALA A 103 11.47 2.90 7.91
C ALA A 103 11.44 1.87 6.77
N ILE A 104 10.33 1.80 6.03
CA ILE A 104 10.19 0.91 4.86
C ILE A 104 10.93 1.47 3.64
N ALA A 105 10.89 2.79 3.44
CA ALA A 105 11.59 3.45 2.33
C ALA A 105 13.11 3.24 2.38
N GLY A 106 13.68 3.24 3.58
CA GLY A 106 15.13 3.29 3.78
C GLY A 106 15.74 4.44 2.98
N ASN A 107 16.81 4.14 2.23
CA ASN A 107 17.47 5.10 1.34
C ASN A 107 16.92 5.09 -0.09
N ARG A 108 15.92 4.24 -0.40
CA ARG A 108 15.40 4.06 -1.76
C ARG A 108 14.50 5.21 -2.21
N PHE A 109 13.72 5.77 -1.29
CA PHE A 109 12.74 6.80 -1.60
C PHE A 109 12.79 7.96 -0.62
N PHE A 110 12.65 9.17 -1.17
CA PHE A 110 12.51 10.38 -0.38
C PHE A 110 11.03 10.72 -0.20
N VAL A 111 10.54 10.68 1.05
CA VAL A 111 9.16 11.04 1.40
C VAL A 111 9.03 12.56 1.48
N ARG A 112 8.42 13.19 0.47
CA ARG A 112 8.26 14.65 0.41
C ARG A 112 7.18 15.17 1.36
N ASN A 113 6.05 14.48 1.37
CA ASN A 113 4.88 14.72 2.20
C ASN A 113 4.25 13.36 2.55
N VAL A 114 3.28 13.36 3.47
CA VAL A 114 2.39 12.22 3.70
C VAL A 114 0.97 12.61 3.31
N ILE A 115 0.32 11.75 2.52
CA ILE A 115 -1.12 11.80 2.27
C ILE A 115 -1.76 10.95 3.37
N ALA A 116 -2.31 11.59 4.39
CA ALA A 116 -3.00 10.94 5.50
C ALA A 116 -4.49 10.83 5.18
N VAL A 117 -4.97 9.61 4.92
CA VAL A 117 -6.35 9.33 4.54
C VAL A 117 -7.14 8.87 5.76
N THR A 118 -8.04 9.72 6.27
CA THR A 118 -9.03 9.31 7.27
C THR A 118 -10.15 8.56 6.56
N VAL A 119 -10.21 7.26 6.81
CA VAL A 119 -11.19 6.35 6.22
C VAL A 119 -12.52 6.52 6.94
N ARG A 120 -13.60 6.57 6.17
CA ARG A 120 -14.98 6.62 6.68
C ARG A 120 -15.80 5.40 6.29
N HIS A 121 -15.41 4.72 5.22
CA HIS A 121 -16.12 3.55 4.72
C HIS A 121 -15.15 2.55 4.13
N VAL A 122 -15.33 1.28 4.48
CA VAL A 122 -14.56 0.14 3.97
C VAL A 122 -15.52 -0.78 3.25
N ALA A 123 -15.17 -1.19 2.03
CA ALA A 123 -15.93 -2.23 1.32
C ALA A 123 -15.01 -3.25 0.67
N PRO A 124 -15.36 -4.54 0.71
CA PRO A 124 -14.60 -5.57 0.05
C PRO A 124 -14.64 -5.38 -1.48
N ILE A 125 -13.54 -5.78 -2.11
CA ILE A 125 -13.43 -6.00 -3.54
C ILE A 125 -13.28 -7.50 -3.73
N LEU A 126 -14.17 -8.08 -4.54
CA LEU A 126 -14.17 -9.49 -4.86
C LEU A 126 -14.41 -9.64 -6.37
N ALA A 127 -13.58 -10.43 -7.05
CA ALA A 127 -13.81 -10.72 -8.45
C ALA A 127 -15.19 -11.37 -8.68
N PRO A 128 -15.90 -11.05 -9.78
CA PRO A 128 -17.23 -11.59 -10.04
C PRO A 128 -17.30 -13.12 -10.05
N SER A 129 -16.21 -13.81 -10.44
CA SER A 129 -16.14 -15.27 -10.50
C SER A 129 -16.46 -15.97 -9.17
N TYR A 130 -16.15 -15.35 -8.04
CA TYR A 130 -16.54 -15.88 -6.73
C TYR A 130 -18.06 -15.94 -6.56
N ALA A 131 -18.77 -14.91 -7.02
CA ALA A 131 -20.22 -14.84 -6.90
C ALA A 131 -20.92 -15.70 -7.96
N LEU A 132 -20.48 -15.56 -9.22
CA LEU A 132 -21.13 -16.12 -10.42
C LEU A 132 -20.77 -17.58 -10.69
N HIS A 133 -19.53 -17.98 -10.41
CA HIS A 133 -19.01 -19.31 -10.73
C HIS A 133 -18.59 -20.11 -9.51
N LYS A 134 -18.77 -19.55 -8.30
CA LYS A 134 -18.36 -20.17 -7.02
C LYS A 134 -16.89 -20.59 -7.01
N ALA A 135 -16.06 -19.87 -7.77
CA ALA A 135 -14.63 -20.15 -7.86
C ALA A 135 -13.99 -20.10 -6.47
N SER A 136 -13.16 -21.10 -6.19
CA SER A 136 -12.31 -21.13 -5.02
C SER A 136 -11.12 -20.18 -5.18
N GLU A 137 -10.51 -19.77 -4.07
CA GLU A 137 -9.29 -18.96 -4.12
C GLU A 137 -8.15 -19.68 -4.85
N ALA A 138 -8.06 -21.00 -4.71
CA ALA A 138 -7.05 -21.82 -5.38
C ALA A 138 -7.18 -21.77 -6.91
N GLU A 139 -8.40 -21.84 -7.43
CA GLU A 139 -8.67 -21.70 -8.87
C GLU A 139 -8.31 -20.30 -9.37
N MET A 140 -8.74 -19.26 -8.64
CA MET A 140 -8.45 -17.86 -8.98
C MET A 140 -6.94 -17.60 -9.04
N MET A 141 -6.20 -18.12 -8.06
CA MET A 141 -4.74 -18.01 -8.03
C MET A 141 -4.08 -18.82 -9.15
N ALA A 142 -4.54 -20.04 -9.41
CA ALA A 142 -3.98 -20.89 -10.47
C ALA A 142 -4.12 -20.22 -11.85
N ASP A 143 -5.27 -19.61 -12.12
CA ASP A 143 -5.49 -18.89 -13.38
C ASP A 143 -4.69 -17.60 -13.45
N ALA A 144 -4.61 -16.83 -12.37
CA ALA A 144 -3.75 -15.65 -12.32
C ALA A 144 -2.27 -16.01 -12.57
N PHE A 145 -1.77 -17.10 -11.97
CA PHE A 145 -0.41 -17.57 -12.20
C PHE A 145 -0.15 -17.95 -13.67
N LYS A 146 -1.11 -18.61 -14.33
CA LYS A 146 -1.04 -18.87 -15.78
C LYS A 146 -1.00 -17.56 -16.57
N THR A 147 -1.90 -16.61 -16.28
CA THR A 147 -1.98 -15.33 -16.99
C THR A 147 -0.69 -14.52 -16.87
N TYR A 148 -0.13 -14.42 -15.66
CA TYR A 148 1.10 -13.67 -15.42
C TYR A 148 2.37 -14.46 -15.74
N SER A 149 2.26 -15.74 -16.13
CA SER A 149 3.40 -16.64 -16.39
C SER A 149 4.38 -16.72 -15.23
N VAL A 150 3.86 -16.78 -14.00
CA VAL A 150 4.65 -16.85 -12.75
C VAL A 150 4.38 -18.14 -11.99
N LYS A 151 5.28 -18.49 -11.07
CA LYS A 151 5.09 -19.56 -10.08
C LYS A 151 5.34 -19.00 -8.68
N PRO A 152 4.57 -19.44 -7.65
CA PRO A 152 4.85 -19.04 -6.28
C PRO A 152 6.21 -19.58 -5.87
N ILE A 153 7.01 -18.72 -5.25
CA ILE A 153 8.28 -19.12 -4.62
C ILE A 153 7.92 -19.65 -3.23
N ALA A 154 8.43 -20.83 -2.87
CA ALA A 154 8.26 -21.37 -1.54
C ALA A 154 8.89 -20.40 -0.53
N VAL A 155 8.06 -19.78 0.29
CA VAL A 155 8.54 -18.97 1.41
C VAL A 155 8.93 -19.94 2.51
N GLY A 156 10.23 -20.19 2.69
CA GLY A 156 10.71 -20.89 3.88
C GLY A 156 10.22 -20.15 5.13
N ALA A 157 9.93 -20.89 6.21
CA ALA A 157 9.47 -20.32 7.48
C ALA A 157 10.46 -19.25 7.97
N GLY A 158 10.18 -17.96 7.72
CA GLY A 158 11.07 -16.87 8.12
C GLY A 158 11.15 -15.66 7.20
N PHE A 159 10.50 -15.63 6.03
CA PHE A 159 10.44 -14.40 5.21
C PHE A 159 9.18 -13.59 5.56
N PRO A 160 9.29 -12.47 6.30
CA PRO A 160 8.16 -11.58 6.50
C PRO A 160 7.75 -10.97 5.15
N LEU A 161 6.45 -10.96 4.87
CA LEU A 161 5.90 -10.43 3.62
C LEU A 161 6.11 -8.91 3.47
N HIS A 162 6.57 -8.22 4.54
CA HIS A 162 7.20 -6.91 4.49
C HIS A 162 8.05 -6.65 5.74
N GLY A 163 9.36 -6.39 5.57
CA GLY A 163 10.22 -5.83 6.62
C GLY A 163 11.71 -6.15 6.52
N ASN A 164 12.54 -5.09 6.42
CA ASN A 164 13.98 -4.99 6.67
C ASN A 164 14.98 -5.71 5.74
N ASP A 165 15.26 -5.11 4.57
CA ASP A 165 16.58 -5.23 3.91
C ASP A 165 17.57 -4.22 4.52
N GLY A 166 17.72 -4.32 5.84
CA GLY A 166 18.54 -3.43 6.65
C GLY A 166 19.64 -4.15 7.41
N GLU A 167 20.07 -5.35 6.99
CA GLU A 167 21.29 -5.97 7.54
C GLU A 167 21.76 -7.16 6.70
N ARG A 168 23.04 -7.10 6.29
CA ARG A 168 23.90 -8.03 5.53
C ARG A 168 24.37 -7.34 4.23
N ARG A 169 25.56 -6.77 4.13
CA ARG A 169 26.86 -7.39 4.45
C ARG A 169 27.85 -6.35 4.99
N GLY A 170 28.23 -6.50 6.25
CA GLY A 170 29.46 -5.96 6.80
C GLY A 170 30.26 -7.11 7.39
N ASN A 171 31.53 -7.17 7.01
CA ASN A 171 32.65 -7.88 7.65
C ASN A 171 32.91 -9.36 7.27
N ASP A 172 33.90 -9.54 6.40
CA ASP A 172 35.04 -10.43 6.60
C ASP A 172 36.21 -9.73 5.87
N GLY A 173 37.19 -9.13 6.53
CA GLY A 173 38.08 -9.76 7.49
C GLY A 173 39.37 -10.11 6.74
N SER A 174 40.39 -9.29 6.96
CA SER A 174 41.75 -9.47 6.47
C SER A 174 42.35 -10.80 6.93
N ARG A 175 43.07 -11.49 6.03
CA ARG A 175 44.27 -12.30 6.30
C ARG A 175 44.85 -12.87 4.99
N GLY A 176 46.15 -12.70 4.78
CA GLY A 176 46.88 -13.45 3.74
C GLY A 176 48.03 -12.68 3.11
N SER A 177 49.11 -12.49 3.87
CA SER A 177 50.46 -12.18 3.40
C SER A 177 51.01 -13.25 2.45
N VAL A 178 51.48 -12.88 1.26
CA VAL A 178 52.82 -13.14 0.66
C VAL A 178 53.08 -12.03 -0.36
#